data_AF-A0A3R7V9E0-F1
#
_entry.id   AF-A0A3R7V9E0-F1
#
_cell.length_a   1.000
_cell.length_b   1.000
_cell.length_c   1.000
_cell.angle_alpha   90.00
_cell.angle_beta   90.00
_cell.angle_gamma   90.00
#
_symmetry.space_group_name_H-M   'P 1'
#
loop_
_entity.id
_entity.type
_entity.pdbx_description
1 polymer ?
#
loop_
_entity_poly.entity_id
_entity_poly.type
_entity_poly.pdbx_seq_one_letter_code
_entity_poly.pdbx_strand_id
1 'polypeptide(L)'
;MIIDMGKSLPDLDSRYMTDKYRLKGCQSTVHFVSELNEDKTLSFRANSDAFIVKGLIALILKVFNNKSSSDILKIDLSFLQKIGLDQHLSATRKNGLSSMIDKIKLEAKQNQ
;
A
#
# COMPACT_ATOMS: atom_id res chain seq x y z
N MET A 1 17.74 -1.27 3.89
CA MET A 1 16.76 -1.33 5.02
C MET A 1 15.37 -0.98 4.51
N ILE A 2 14.29 -1.20 5.29
CA ILE A 2 12.91 -0.83 4.89
C ILE A 2 12.82 0.64 4.47
N ILE A 3 13.53 1.54 5.15
CA ILE A 3 13.57 2.96 4.82
C ILE A 3 14.13 3.20 3.40
N ASP A 4 15.13 2.42 2.98
CA ASP A 4 15.71 2.56 1.63
C ASP A 4 14.76 2.09 0.53
N MET A 5 13.89 1.11 0.82
CA MET A 5 12.82 0.71 -0.11
C MET A 5 11.85 1.86 -0.35
N GLY A 6 11.63 2.72 0.65
CA GLY A 6 10.81 3.92 0.50
C GLY A 6 11.37 4.93 -0.51
N LYS A 7 12.69 4.92 -0.75
CA LYS A 7 13.34 5.80 -1.74
C LYS A 7 13.11 5.34 -3.18
N SER A 8 12.76 4.08 -3.40
CA SER A 8 12.44 3.56 -4.74
C SER A 8 10.97 3.76 -5.12
N LEU A 9 10.17 4.36 -4.24
CA LEU A 9 8.80 4.73 -4.60
C LEU A 9 8.82 5.85 -5.64
N PRO A 10 8.08 5.69 -6.75
CA PRO A 10 7.83 6.81 -7.65
C PRO A 10 7.17 7.96 -6.90
N ASP A 11 7.55 9.19 -7.26
CA ASP A 11 6.87 10.36 -6.73
C ASP A 11 5.40 10.36 -7.14
N LEU A 12 4.55 10.72 -6.20
CA LEU A 12 3.12 10.86 -6.44
C LEU A 12 2.84 12.32 -6.85
N ASP A 13 2.21 12.50 -8.01
CA ASP A 13 1.84 13.82 -8.54
C ASP A 13 1.03 14.63 -7.50
N SER A 14 1.32 15.93 -7.40
CA SER A 14 0.71 16.84 -6.44
C SER A 14 -0.81 16.89 -6.54
N ARG A 15 -1.39 16.59 -7.73
CA ARG A 15 -2.85 16.49 -7.92
C ARG A 15 -3.50 15.41 -7.05
N TYR A 16 -2.73 14.40 -6.65
CA TYR A 16 -3.18 13.31 -5.76
C TYR A 16 -2.88 13.58 -4.28
N MET A 17 -2.19 14.68 -3.94
CA MET A 17 -1.91 15.09 -2.56
C MET A 17 -3.07 15.88 -1.95
N THR A 18 -4.28 15.35 -2.07
CA THR A 18 -5.51 15.98 -1.55
C THR A 18 -6.25 15.01 -0.63
N ASP A 19 -7.09 15.55 0.25
CA ASP A 19 -7.86 14.72 1.20
C ASP A 19 -8.76 13.67 0.51
N LYS A 20 -9.09 13.86 -0.77
CA LYS A 20 -9.81 12.85 -1.58
C LYS A 20 -9.04 11.53 -1.68
N TYR A 21 -7.71 11.58 -1.78
CA TYR A 21 -6.84 10.40 -1.92
C TYR A 21 -6.22 9.98 -0.59
N ARG A 22 -6.57 10.65 0.51
CA ARG A 22 -6.00 10.38 1.82
C ARG A 22 -6.66 9.16 2.47
N LEU A 23 -5.84 8.22 2.92
CA LEU A 23 -6.30 7.10 3.74
C LEU A 23 -6.63 7.59 5.15
N LYS A 24 -7.86 7.32 5.58
CA LYS A 24 -8.32 7.57 6.95
C LYS A 24 -7.89 6.41 7.84
N GLY A 25 -7.59 6.69 9.12
CA GLY A 25 -7.21 5.68 10.11
C GLY A 25 -5.70 5.42 10.23
N CYS A 26 -4.86 6.06 9.42
CA CYS A 26 -3.41 6.08 9.63
C CYS A 26 -3.00 7.27 10.51
N GLN A 27 -2.06 7.07 11.44
CA GLN A 27 -1.48 8.16 12.24
C GLN A 27 -0.66 9.12 11.35
N SER A 28 0.08 8.56 10.39
CA SER A 28 0.77 9.30 9.33
C SER A 28 -0.17 9.59 8.16
N THR A 29 0.07 10.69 7.45
CA THR A 29 -0.69 10.99 6.23
C THR A 29 -0.25 10.03 5.13
N VAL A 30 -1.20 9.29 4.55
CA VAL A 30 -0.95 8.44 3.37
C VAL A 30 -1.90 8.86 2.27
N HIS A 31 -1.36 9.24 1.12
CA HIS A 31 -2.13 9.43 -0.10
C HIS A 31 -2.00 8.17 -0.96
N PHE A 32 -3.12 7.67 -1.46
CA PHE A 32 -3.21 6.39 -2.16
C PHE A 32 -4.10 6.53 -3.40
N VAL A 33 -3.60 6.01 -4.52
CA VAL A 33 -4.26 6.02 -5.82
C VAL A 33 -4.31 4.59 -6.35
N SER A 34 -5.46 4.23 -6.93
CA SER A 34 -5.72 2.96 -7.58
C SER A 34 -6.16 3.25 -9.02
N GLU A 35 -5.63 2.51 -9.98
CA GLU A 35 -5.98 2.62 -11.40
C GLU A 35 -6.13 1.23 -12.01
N LEU A 36 -7.20 1.03 -12.80
CA LEU A 36 -7.39 -0.17 -13.60
C LEU A 36 -6.68 0.02 -14.95
N ASN A 37 -5.73 -0.87 -15.23
CA ASN A 37 -4.99 -0.90 -16.49
C ASN A 37 -5.83 -1.55 -17.60
N GLU A 38 -5.42 -1.34 -18.86
CA GLU A 38 -6.09 -1.91 -20.04
C GLU A 38 -6.08 -3.45 -20.04
N ASP A 39 -5.06 -4.07 -19.45
CA ASP A 39 -4.92 -5.52 -19.29
C ASP A 39 -5.74 -6.11 -18.13
N LYS A 40 -6.64 -5.32 -17.53
CA LYS A 40 -7.48 -5.66 -16.37
C LYS A 40 -6.68 -5.95 -15.09
N THR A 41 -5.45 -5.47 -15.00
CA THR A 41 -4.70 -5.45 -13.73
C THR A 41 -4.88 -4.13 -13.01
N LEU A 42 -4.70 -4.14 -11.69
CA LEU A 42 -4.73 -2.93 -10.86
C LEU A 42 -3.31 -2.43 -10.57
N SER A 43 -3.12 -1.14 -10.81
CA SER A 43 -1.94 -0.37 -10.42
C SER A 43 -2.23 0.50 -9.21
N PHE A 44 -1.28 0.58 -8.28
CA PHE A 44 -1.38 1.35 -7.05
C PHE A 44 -0.17 2.28 -6.90
N ARG A 45 -0.42 3.53 -6.53
CA ARG A 45 0.61 4.51 -6.18
C ARG A 45 0.28 5.12 -4.83
N ALA A 46 1.29 5.32 -3.99
CA ALA A 46 1.08 5.93 -2.70
C ALA A 46 2.32 6.66 -2.18
N ASN A 47 2.08 7.66 -1.34
CA ASN A 47 3.13 8.43 -0.67
C ASN A 47 2.71 8.75 0.77
N SER A 48 3.69 9.01 1.64
CA SER A 48 3.48 9.38 3.04
C SER A 48 4.48 10.44 3.51
N ASP A 49 4.11 11.22 4.51
CA ASP A 49 5.01 12.15 5.22
C ASP A 49 6.07 11.42 6.07
N ALA A 50 5.83 10.15 6.43
CA ALA A 50 6.74 9.37 7.28
C ALA A 50 7.64 8.41 6.48
N PHE A 51 8.97 8.54 6.63
CA PHE A 51 9.96 7.69 5.94
C PHE A 51 9.78 6.18 6.16
N ILE A 52 9.49 5.76 7.39
CA ILE A 52 9.26 4.35 7.70
C ILE A 52 8.00 3.82 6.99
N VAL A 53 6.97 4.65 6.88
CA VAL A 53 5.71 4.31 6.21
C VAL A 53 5.91 4.21 4.71
N LYS A 54 6.72 5.08 4.10
CA LYS A 54 7.15 4.92 2.69
C LYS A 54 7.81 3.56 2.46
N GLY A 55 8.65 3.10 3.37
CA GLY A 55 9.26 1.77 3.28
C GLY A 55 8.24 0.63 3.29
N LEU A 56 7.22 0.73 4.15
CA LEU A 56 6.12 -0.23 4.21
C LEU A 56 5.24 -0.20 2.96
N ILE A 57 4.93 1.00 2.46
CA ILE A 57 4.22 1.21 1.18
C ILE A 57 4.98 0.50 0.06
N ALA A 58 6.29 0.71 -0.06
CA ALA A 58 7.12 0.08 -1.09
C ALA A 58 7.04 -1.45 -1.06
N LEU A 59 7.08 -2.04 0.14
CA LEU A 59 6.95 -3.48 0.31
C LEU A 59 5.58 -3.99 -0.16
N ILE A 60 4.50 -3.32 0.22
CA ILE A 60 3.14 -3.72 -0.16
C ILE A 60 2.93 -3.53 -1.67
N LEU A 61 3.29 -2.38 -2.22
CA LEU A 61 3.16 -2.14 -3.66
C LEU A 61 3.93 -3.18 -4.47
N LYS A 62 5.12 -3.61 -4.03
CA LYS A 62 5.87 -4.69 -4.69
C LYS A 62 5.11 -6.02 -4.77
N VAL A 63 4.24 -6.31 -3.80
CA VAL A 63 3.46 -7.56 -3.74
C VAL A 63 2.15 -7.46 -4.52
N PHE A 64 1.48 -6.30 -4.49
CA PHE A 64 0.11 -6.15 -4.98
C PHE A 64 -0.02 -5.51 -6.37
N ASN A 65 0.97 -4.74 -6.81
CA ASN A 65 0.88 -3.96 -8.04
C ASN A 65 0.87 -4.84 -9.30
N ASN A 66 0.15 -4.39 -10.34
CA ASN A 66 0.03 -5.05 -11.65
C ASN A 66 -0.52 -6.47 -11.54
N LYS A 67 -1.55 -6.65 -10.70
CA LYS A 67 -2.25 -7.93 -10.53
C LYS A 67 -3.74 -7.78 -10.80
N SER A 68 -4.37 -8.85 -11.25
CA SER A 68 -5.83 -8.87 -11.40
C SER A 68 -6.52 -8.77 -10.04
N SER A 69 -7.76 -8.28 -10.03
CA SER A 69 -8.61 -8.26 -8.83
C SER A 69 -8.67 -9.63 -8.14
N SER A 70 -8.77 -10.71 -8.92
CA SER A 70 -8.82 -12.08 -8.40
C SER A 70 -7.51 -12.55 -7.76
N ASP A 71 -6.36 -12.15 -8.32
CA ASP A 71 -5.06 -12.51 -7.77
C ASP A 71 -4.80 -11.76 -6.48
N ILE A 72 -5.11 -10.46 -6.45
CA ILE A 72 -4.97 -9.60 -5.25
C ILE A 72 -5.74 -10.19 -4.07
N LEU A 73 -6.97 -10.66 -4.29
CA LEU A 73 -7.81 -11.23 -3.24
C LEU A 73 -7.32 -12.59 -2.73
N LYS A 74 -6.52 -13.32 -3.52
CA LYS A 74 -5.93 -14.61 -3.15
C LYS A 74 -4.58 -14.49 -2.44
N ILE A 75 -3.98 -13.30 -2.38
CA ILE A 75 -2.69 -13.10 -1.71
C ILE A 75 -2.82 -13.41 -0.22
N ASP A 76 -2.10 -14.44 0.22
CA ASP A 76 -1.94 -14.80 1.62
C ASP A 76 -1.00 -13.82 2.31
N LEU A 77 -1.48 -13.15 3.36
CA LEU A 77 -0.72 -12.15 4.13
C LEU A 77 0.24 -12.76 5.15
N SER A 78 0.29 -14.09 5.30
CA SER A 78 1.22 -14.78 6.21
C SER A 78 2.68 -14.46 5.92
N PHE A 79 3.01 -14.02 4.70
CA PHE A 79 4.36 -13.58 4.34
C PHE A 79 4.88 -12.47 5.24
N LEU A 80 4.03 -11.56 5.72
CA LEU A 80 4.43 -10.45 6.60
C LEU A 80 4.98 -10.96 7.94
N GLN A 81 4.44 -12.07 8.44
CA GLN A 81 4.96 -12.73 9.64
C GLN A 81 6.24 -13.50 9.31
N LYS A 82 6.28 -14.21 8.18
CA LYS A 82 7.45 -15.03 7.76
C LYS A 82 8.72 -14.19 7.57
N ILE A 83 8.59 -12.96 7.06
CA ILE A 83 9.72 -12.03 6.92
C ILE A 83 10.06 -11.30 8.23
N GLY A 84 9.39 -11.62 9.34
CA GLY A 84 9.62 -11.01 10.65
C GLY A 84 9.17 -9.55 10.75
N LEU A 85 8.46 -9.01 9.76
CA LEU A 85 8.11 -7.59 9.72
C LEU A 85 7.25 -7.19 10.93
N ASP A 86 6.32 -8.06 11.31
CA ASP A 86 5.48 -7.91 12.50
C ASP A 86 6.30 -7.54 13.75
N GLN A 87 7.41 -8.24 13.97
CA GLN A 87 8.21 -8.13 15.20
C GLN A 87 8.96 -6.79 15.32
N HIS A 88 9.09 -6.05 14.22
CA HIS A 88 9.81 -4.78 14.16
C HIS A 88 8.89 -3.55 14.05
N LEU A 89 7.57 -3.75 14.00
CA LEU A 89 6.59 -2.68 13.92
C LEU A 89 5.91 -2.45 15.26
N SER A 90 5.76 -1.18 15.66
CA SER A 90 4.86 -0.83 16.77
C SER A 90 3.42 -1.08 16.36
N ALA A 91 2.52 -1.20 17.34
CA ALA A 91 1.09 -1.39 17.12
C ALA A 91 0.51 -0.39 16.09
N THR A 92 0.87 0.90 16.19
CA THR A 92 0.39 1.91 15.24
C THR A 92 0.83 1.66 13.80
N ARG A 93 2.07 1.19 13.60
CA ARG A 93 2.60 0.88 12.26
C ARG A 93 1.95 -0.36 11.66
N LYS A 94 1.62 -1.35 12.49
CA LYS A 94 0.82 -2.52 12.08
C LYS A 94 -0.57 -2.11 11.63
N ASN A 95 -1.22 -1.21 12.37
CA ASN A 95 -2.55 -0.72 12.01
C ASN A 95 -2.54 0.02 10.67
N GLY A 96 -1.58 0.93 10.46
CA GLY A 96 -1.46 1.63 9.18
C GLY A 96 -1.21 0.69 8.00
N LEU A 97 -0.37 -0.33 8.19
CA LEU A 97 -0.15 -1.39 7.20
C LEU A 97 -1.44 -2.15 6.86
N SER A 98 -2.19 -2.56 7.88
CA SER A 98 -3.49 -3.24 7.71
C SER A 98 -4.46 -2.37 6.92
N SER A 99 -4.60 -1.09 7.28
CA SER A 99 -5.52 -0.17 6.59
C SER A 99 -5.18 -0.02 5.10
N MET A 100 -3.90 -0.03 4.73
CA MET A 100 -3.47 0.02 3.34
C MET A 100 -3.85 -1.27 2.59
N ILE A 101 -3.63 -2.44 3.21
CA ILE A 101 -4.00 -3.74 2.63
C ILE A 101 -5.52 -3.83 2.46
N ASP A 102 -6.29 -3.39 3.45
CA ASP A 102 -7.74 -3.37 3.40
C ASP A 102 -8.25 -2.48 2.26
N LYS A 103 -7.62 -1.32 2.05
CA LYS A 103 -7.93 -0.44 0.91
C LYS A 103 -7.64 -1.14 -0.42
N ILE A 104 -6.48 -1.78 -0.58
CA ILE A 104 -6.13 -2.53 -1.80
C ILE A 104 -7.18 -3.62 -2.10
N LYS A 105 -7.55 -4.40 -1.08
CA LYS A 105 -8.56 -5.45 -1.22
C LYS A 105 -9.95 -4.88 -1.55
N LEU A 106 -10.29 -3.71 -1.01
CA LEU A 106 -11.52 -3.01 -1.35
C LEU A 106 -11.55 -2.58 -2.81
N GLU A 107 -10.47 -1.95 -3.30
CA GLU A 107 -10.33 -1.55 -4.71
C GLU A 107 -10.44 -2.77 -5.64
N ALA A 108 -9.82 -3.90 -5.28
CA ALA A 108 -9.93 -5.14 -6.03
C ALA A 108 -11.37 -5.69 -6.08
N LYS A 109 -12.14 -5.59 -4.99
CA LYS A 109 -13.56 -6.00 -4.99
C LYS A 109 -14.45 -5.09 -5.83
N GLN A 110 -14.12 -3.80 -5.92
CA GLN A 110 -14.91 -2.82 -6.66
C GLN A 110 -14.68 -2.88 -8.18
N ASN A 111 -13.51 -3.34 -8.62
CA ASN A 111 -13.11 -3.45 -10.02
C ASN A 111 -13.07 -4.92 -10.49
N GLN A 112 -14.08 -5.71 -10.12
CA GLN A 112 -14.22 -7.12 -10.51
C GLN A 112 -14.93 -7.28 -11.85
#